data_AF-A0A3A4YZD2-F1
#
_entry.id   AF-A0A3A4YZD2-F1
#
_cell.length_a   1.000
_cell.length_b   1.000
_cell.length_c   1.000
_cell.angle_alpha   90.00
_cell.angle_beta   90.00
_cell.angle_gamma   90.00
#
_symmetry.space_group_name_H-M   'P 1'
#
loop_
_entity.id
_entity.type
_entity.pdbx_description
1 polymer ?
#
loop_
_entity_poly.entity_id
_entity_poly.type
_entity_poly.pdbx_seq_one_letter_code
_entity_poly.pdbx_strand_id
1 'polypeptide(L)'
;MPGDNIRYVIPHRIDPETLTREEIILQMRVARPIEETVQVRVTNGETLIAKKMERYVRPGEMLSVHLRGRDYEAVRNAKELRVSVAPVSAP
;
A
#
# COMPACT_ATOMS: atom_id res chain seq x y z
N MET A 1 2.54 2.45 -7.78
CA MET A 1 3.54 1.54 -8.38
C MET A 1 3.72 0.30 -7.52
N PRO A 2 3.87 -0.89 -8.13
CA PRO A 2 4.29 -2.10 -7.43
C PRO A 2 5.69 -1.95 -6.82
N GLY A 3 5.82 -2.29 -5.53
CA GLY A 3 7.08 -2.41 -4.80
C GLY A 3 7.39 -3.87 -4.49
N ASP A 4 8.13 -4.11 -3.40
CA ASP A 4 8.57 -5.47 -3.07
C ASP A 4 7.39 -6.41 -2.78
N ASN A 5 7.51 -7.63 -3.29
CA ASN A 5 6.50 -8.68 -3.26
C ASN A 5 5.10 -8.30 -3.79
N ILE A 6 4.96 -7.29 -4.65
CA ILE A 6 3.69 -6.93 -5.30
C ILE A 6 3.71 -7.25 -6.80
N ARG A 7 2.67 -7.93 -7.32
CA ARG A 7 2.48 -8.12 -8.77
C ARG A 7 1.91 -6.88 -9.43
N TYR A 8 0.86 -6.33 -8.84
CA TYR A 8 0.19 -5.13 -9.34
C TYR A 8 -0.58 -4.43 -8.22
N VAL A 9 -0.88 -3.14 -8.44
CA VAL A 9 -1.68 -2.29 -7.56
C VAL A 9 -2.74 -1.62 -8.42
N ILE A 10 -3.96 -1.55 -7.92
CA ILE A 10 -5.06 -0.80 -8.53
C ILE A 10 -5.69 0.14 -7.48
N PRO A 11 -6.10 1.35 -7.89
CA PRO A 11 -5.86 1.97 -9.19
C PRO A 11 -4.39 2.36 -9.41
N HIS A 12 -3.98 2.50 -10.68
CA HIS A 12 -2.61 2.91 -11.06
C HIS A 12 -2.39 4.43 -10.95
N ARG A 13 -3.47 5.20 -10.98
CA ARG A 13 -3.50 6.66 -10.81
C ARG A 13 -4.61 6.98 -9.83
N ILE A 14 -4.35 7.98 -9.00
CA ILE A 14 -5.31 8.49 -8.03
C ILE A 14 -5.35 10.00 -8.13
N ASP A 15 -6.50 10.58 -7.82
CA ASP A 15 -6.62 12.01 -7.58
C ASP A 15 -6.52 12.25 -6.06
N PRO A 16 -5.45 12.90 -5.55
CA PRO A 16 -5.31 13.21 -4.13
C PRO A 16 -6.49 14.00 -3.56
N GLU A 17 -7.17 14.82 -4.37
CA GLU A 17 -8.31 15.63 -3.94
C GLU A 17 -9.50 14.76 -3.47
N THR A 18 -9.55 13.49 -3.89
CA THR A 18 -10.54 12.51 -3.39
C THR A 18 -10.47 12.38 -1.86
N LEU A 19 -9.27 12.47 -1.27
CA LEU A 19 -9.04 12.34 0.18
C LEU A 19 -9.66 13.48 1.01
N THR A 20 -10.09 14.57 0.38
CA THR A 20 -10.84 15.65 1.04
C THR A 20 -12.29 15.27 1.31
N ARG A 21 -12.80 14.20 0.68
CA ARG A 21 -14.20 13.79 0.74
C ARG A 21 -14.37 12.34 1.20
N GLU A 22 -13.50 11.44 0.75
CA GLU A 22 -13.60 10.01 1.02
C GLU A 22 -12.23 9.29 0.99
N GLU A 23 -12.21 8.04 1.43
CA GLU A 23 -10.99 7.22 1.41
C GLU A 23 -10.67 6.72 0.00
N ILE A 24 -9.38 6.59 -0.32
CA ILE A 24 -8.92 5.88 -1.52
C ILE A 24 -8.47 4.48 -1.11
N ILE A 25 -9.07 3.45 -1.70
CA ILE A 25 -8.70 2.06 -1.46
C ILE A 25 -7.72 1.61 -2.54
N LEU A 26 -6.47 1.35 -2.14
CA LEU A 26 -5.51 0.67 -3.01
C LEU A 26 -5.65 -0.84 -2.81
N GLN A 27 -5.93 -1.56 -3.88
CA GLN A 27 -5.98 -3.02 -3.90
C GLN A 27 -4.75 -3.59 -4.61
N MET A 28 -4.28 -4.76 -4.19
CA MET A 28 -3.06 -5.35 -4.73
C MET A 28 -3.07 -6.88 -4.62
N ARG A 29 -2.22 -7.53 -5.40
CA ARG A 29 -1.88 -8.96 -5.25
C ARG A 29 -0.39 -9.13 -5.01
N VAL A 30 -0.04 -10.03 -4.09
CA VAL A 30 1.36 -10.35 -3.81
C VAL A 30 1.95 -11.29 -4.87
N ALA A 31 3.27 -11.22 -5.05
CA ALA A 31 3.99 -12.09 -5.99
C ALA A 31 4.17 -13.51 -5.43
N ARG A 32 4.56 -13.58 -4.16
CA ARG A 32 4.88 -14.79 -3.40
C ARG A 32 4.12 -14.80 -2.06
N PRO A 33 3.75 -15.97 -1.53
CA PRO A 33 3.11 -16.06 -0.22
C PRO A 33 4.10 -15.69 0.89
N ILE A 34 3.57 -15.19 2.00
CA ILE A 34 4.29 -15.01 3.27
C ILE A 34 3.38 -15.57 4.37
N GLU A 35 3.80 -16.66 5.02
CA GLU A 35 3.03 -17.42 6.02
C GLU A 35 3.34 -16.95 7.46
N GLU A 36 3.54 -15.64 7.63
CA GLU A 36 3.77 -14.98 8.92
C GLU A 36 3.23 -13.55 8.88
N THR A 37 3.27 -12.84 10.01
CA THR A 37 2.72 -11.47 10.08
C THR A 37 3.50 -10.55 9.15
N VAL A 38 2.78 -9.87 8.26
CA VAL A 38 3.35 -8.92 7.31
C VAL A 38 2.85 -7.50 7.54
N GLN A 39 3.63 -6.56 7.03
CA GLN A 39 3.24 -5.17 6.90
C GLN A 39 3.14 -4.80 5.42
N VAL A 40 1.95 -4.36 5.02
CA VAL A 40 1.72 -3.64 3.76
C VAL A 40 2.09 -2.18 4.00
N ARG A 41 2.98 -1.61 3.20
CA ARG A 41 3.44 -0.22 3.30
C ARG A 41 3.14 0.54 2.02
N VAL A 42 2.63 1.76 2.16
CA VAL A 42 2.57 2.77 1.09
C VAL A 42 3.61 3.83 1.39
N THR A 43 4.55 4.05 0.48
CA THR A 43 5.62 5.04 0.65
C THR A 43 5.73 5.99 -0.53
N ASN A 44 6.31 7.17 -0.29
CA ASN A 44 6.85 8.06 -1.30
C ASN A 44 8.35 8.19 -1.04
N GLY A 45 9.17 7.51 -1.84
CA GLY A 45 10.58 7.27 -1.48
C GLY A 45 10.69 6.54 -0.14
N GLU A 46 11.42 7.14 0.81
CA GLU A 46 11.63 6.64 2.17
C GLU A 46 10.51 7.03 3.14
N THR A 47 9.64 7.97 2.77
CA THR A 47 8.56 8.45 3.65
C THR A 47 7.40 7.46 3.66
N LEU A 48 7.07 6.95 4.85
CA LEU A 48 5.88 6.13 5.06
C LEU A 48 4.62 7.00 5.09
N ILE A 49 3.65 6.66 4.23
CA ILE A 49 2.37 7.36 4.12
C ILE A 49 1.29 6.58 4.86
N ALA A 50 1.15 5.28 4.55
CA ALA A 50 0.17 4.42 5.20
C ALA A 50 0.75 3.03 5.41
N LYS A 51 0.23 2.32 6.42
CA LYS A 51 0.55 0.92 6.64
C LYS A 51 -0.65 0.12 7.13
N LYS A 52 -0.65 -1.17 6.83
CA LYS A 52 -1.62 -2.16 7.34
C LYS A 52 -0.88 -3.44 7.70
N MET A 53 -1.30 -4.08 8.77
CA MET A 53 -0.76 -5.37 9.19
C MET A 53 -1.72 -6.47 8.73
N GLU A 54 -1.18 -7.56 8.22
CA GLU A 54 -1.92 -8.78 7.88
C GLU A 54 -1.25 -9.97 8.54
N ARG A 55 -2.03 -11.00 8.90
CA ARG A 55 -1.48 -12.20 9.58
C ARG A 55 -0.61 -13.07 8.68
N TYR A 56 -0.92 -13.08 7.39
CA TYR A 56 -0.23 -13.74 6.30
C TYR A 56 -0.79 -13.20 4.98
N VAL A 57 -0.14 -13.50 3.85
CA VAL A 57 -0.63 -13.12 2.52
C VAL A 57 -0.37 -14.21 1.50
N ARG A 58 -1.29 -14.40 0.56
CA ARG A 58 -1.12 -15.34 -0.57
C ARG A 58 -1.44 -14.69 -1.92
N PRO A 59 -0.81 -15.12 -3.03
CA PRO A 59 -1.07 -14.53 -4.36
C PRO A 59 -2.54 -14.61 -4.82
N GLY A 60 -3.28 -15.61 -4.34
CA GLY A 60 -4.70 -15.80 -4.62
C GLY A 60 -5.63 -14.77 -3.95
N GLU A 61 -5.12 -13.98 -3.01
CA GLU A 61 -5.90 -12.99 -2.25
C GLU A 61 -5.76 -11.59 -2.85
N MET A 62 -6.85 -10.83 -2.80
CA MET A 62 -6.81 -9.39 -3.07
C MET A 62 -6.65 -8.67 -1.74
N LEU A 63 -5.51 -8.00 -1.54
CA LEU A 63 -5.24 -7.21 -0.35
C LEU A 63 -5.67 -5.77 -0.57
N SER A 64 -5.96 -5.06 0.51
CA SER A 64 -6.28 -3.63 0.47
C SER A 64 -5.52 -2.83 1.53
N VAL A 65 -5.14 -1.61 1.17
CA VAL A 65 -4.71 -0.56 2.10
C VAL A 65 -5.49 0.72 1.81
N HIS A 66 -5.92 1.39 2.86
CA HIS A 66 -6.77 2.57 2.77
C HIS A 66 -5.93 3.81 2.99
N LEU A 67 -5.98 4.73 2.04
CA LEU A 67 -5.52 6.10 2.21
C LEU A 67 -6.69 6.95 2.70
N ARG A 68 -6.47 7.77 3.72
CA ARG A 68 -7.50 8.56 4.41
C ARG A 68 -7.20 10.04 4.31
N GLY A 69 -8.14 10.89 4.72
CA GLY A 69 -7.95 12.35 4.71
C GLY A 69 -6.71 12.82 5.47
N ARG A 70 -6.28 12.12 6.52
CA ARG A 70 -5.03 12.43 7.25
C ARG A 70 -3.76 12.22 6.39
N ASP A 71 -3.84 11.42 5.34
CA ASP A 71 -2.74 11.10 4.43
C ASP A 71 -2.69 12.08 3.25
N TYR A 72 -3.68 12.99 3.12
CA TYR A 72 -3.87 13.90 1.99
C TYR A 72 -2.62 14.68 1.61
N GLU A 73 -2.02 15.42 2.57
CA GLU A 73 -0.84 16.23 2.29
C GLU A 73 0.34 15.39 1.78
N ALA A 74 0.55 14.20 2.36
CA ALA A 74 1.62 13.32 1.95
C ALA A 74 1.39 12.74 0.54
N VAL A 75 0.14 12.38 0.22
CA VAL A 75 -0.25 11.86 -1.10
C VAL A 75 -0.19 12.95 -2.17
N ARG A 76 -0.65 14.17 -1.86
CA ARG A 76 -0.65 15.32 -2.77
C ARG A 76 0.77 15.75 -3.16
N ASN A 77 1.70 15.71 -2.21
CA ASN A 77 3.08 16.09 -2.44
C ASN A 77 3.95 14.93 -2.97
N ALA A 78 3.39 13.72 -3.12
CA ALA A 78 4.11 12.57 -3.62
C ALA A 78 4.28 12.61 -5.14
N LYS A 79 5.50 12.35 -5.61
CA LYS A 79 5.75 12.12 -7.05
C LYS A 79 5.27 10.74 -7.48
N GLU A 80 5.39 9.77 -6.60
CA GLU A 80 4.90 8.41 -6.78
C GLU A 80 4.49 7.79 -5.45
N LEU A 81 3.54 6.85 -5.49
CA LEU A 81 3.26 5.96 -4.38
C LEU A 81 3.77 4.56 -4.71
N ARG A 82 4.59 4.00 -3.83
CA ARG A 82 5.08 2.62 -3.90
C ARG A 82 4.36 1.78 -2.85
N VAL A 83 3.83 0.63 -3.25
CA VAL A 83 3.20 -0.32 -2.33
C VAL A 83 4.05 -1.57 -2.23
N SER A 84 4.46 -1.94 -1.02
CA SER A 84 5.32 -3.11 -0.76
C SER A 84 4.74 -3.95 0.37
N VAL A 85 5.04 -5.25 0.37
CA VAL A 85 4.66 -6.17 1.46
C VAL A 85 5.90 -6.94 1.92
N ALA A 86 6.17 -6.89 3.23
CA ALA A 86 7.29 -7.59 3.85
C ALA A 86 6.90 -8.14 5.23
N PRO A 87 7.59 -9.18 5.74
CA PRO A 87 7.47 -9.60 7.14
C PRO A 87 7.74 -8.44 8.09
N VAL A 88 7.08 -8.45 9.26
CA VAL A 88 7.33 -7.44 10.30
C VAL A 88 8.72 -7.60 10.93
N SER A 89 9.23 -8.82 10.91
CA SER A 89 10.56 -9.22 11.36
C SER A 89 11.68 -8.85 10.37
N ALA A 90 11.34 -8.40 9.16
CA ALA A 90 12.33 -8.02 8.16
C ALA A 90 13.02 -6.70 8.59
N PRO A 91 14.36 -6.61 8.43
CA PRO A 91 15.12 -5.41 8.75
C PRO A 91 14.75 -4.20 7.88
#